data_AF-A0A090W1S6-F1
#
_entry.id   AF-A0A090W1S6-F1
#
_cell.length_a   1.000
_cell.length_b   1.000
_cell.length_c   1.000
_cell.angle_alpha   90.00
_cell.angle_beta   90.00
_cell.angle_gamma   90.00
#
_symmetry.space_group_name_H-M   'P 1'
#
loop_
_entity.id
_entity.type
_entity.pdbx_description
1 polymer ?
#
loop_
_entity_poly.entity_id
_entity_poly.type
_entity_poly.pdbx_seq_one_letter_code
_entity_poly.pdbx_strand_id
1 'polypeptide(L)'
;MPTRDPANVISIFSDAYTNVPVDYYNGFFTPDGQTTQGGEPPLTLGSGQVINYTQLNFVGIGTFLNVSSIDASQMTHLHVDINVQEAVESGDYITLQLLNSVGNNETSGSVRITDNQLQSNQWVSLDVPLNDFGLANRDKLGLLFFISDNTISNIYVDNIYYYKE
;
A
#
# COMPACT_ATOMS: atom_id res chain seq x y z
N MET A 1 16.27 1.45 -2.88
CA MET A 1 16.43 2.27 -1.65
C MET A 1 15.91 3.66 -1.94
N PRO A 2 15.00 4.18 -1.10
CA PRO A 2 14.46 5.52 -1.28
C PRO A 2 15.53 6.61 -1.24
N THR A 3 15.37 7.66 -2.05
CA THR A 3 16.35 8.76 -2.21
C THR A 3 15.74 10.14 -1.97
N ARG A 4 14.47 10.21 -1.58
CA ARG A 4 13.75 11.47 -1.32
C ARG A 4 14.27 12.12 -0.03
N ASP A 5 14.22 13.45 0.02
CA ASP A 5 14.47 14.21 1.25
C ASP A 5 13.46 13.79 2.32
N PRO A 6 13.89 13.32 3.52
CA PRO A 6 12.99 12.94 4.60
C PRO A 6 11.97 14.03 4.98
N ALA A 7 12.29 15.32 4.79
CA ALA A 7 11.36 16.42 5.06
C ALA A 7 10.16 16.48 4.09
N ASN A 8 10.24 15.74 2.98
CA ASN A 8 9.24 15.68 1.93
C ASN A 8 8.50 14.33 1.92
N VAL A 9 8.64 13.51 2.98
CA VAL A 9 8.14 12.14 3.03
C VAL A 9 7.25 11.94 4.26
N ILE A 10 6.10 11.28 4.06
CA ILE A 10 5.29 10.68 5.11
C ILE A 10 5.42 9.16 4.96
N SER A 11 6.27 8.54 5.77
CA SER A 11 6.57 7.11 5.68
C SER A 11 5.58 6.27 6.45
N ILE A 12 4.98 5.27 5.79
CA ILE A 12 4.09 4.27 6.40
C ILE A 12 4.90 3.04 6.79
N PHE A 13 5.71 2.53 5.87
CA PHE A 13 6.59 1.38 6.10
C PHE A 13 7.85 1.51 5.27
N SER A 14 9.00 1.72 5.91
CA SER A 14 10.32 1.76 5.27
C SER A 14 11.41 1.62 6.32
N ASP A 15 12.52 0.98 5.95
CA ASP A 15 13.77 0.98 6.74
C ASP A 15 14.56 2.29 6.59
N ALA A 16 14.28 3.09 5.55
CA ALA A 16 15.04 4.30 5.21
C ALA A 16 14.52 5.58 5.88
N TYR A 17 13.25 5.59 6.32
CA TYR A 17 12.59 6.75 6.91
C TYR A 17 11.96 6.42 8.26
N THR A 18 11.75 7.44 9.08
CA THR A 18 10.97 7.27 10.31
C THR A 18 9.50 7.09 9.95
N ASN A 19 8.96 5.91 10.25
CA ASN A 19 7.56 5.59 9.99
C ASN A 19 6.64 6.35 10.97
N VAL A 20 5.51 6.84 10.44
CA VAL A 20 4.41 7.33 11.26
C VAL A 20 3.71 6.15 11.96
N PRO A 21 2.95 6.39 13.03
CA PRO A 21 2.17 5.31 13.65
C PRO A 21 1.16 4.70 12.68
N VAL A 22 1.06 3.37 12.67
CA VAL A 22 0.13 2.57 11.86
C VAL A 22 -0.63 1.65 12.82
N ASP A 23 -1.96 1.51 12.65
CA ASP A 23 -2.77 0.63 13.48
C ASP A 23 -2.49 -0.84 13.17
N TYR A 24 -2.40 -1.18 11.89
CA TYR A 24 -2.12 -2.52 11.39
C TYR A 24 -1.69 -2.48 9.92
N TYR A 25 -0.92 -3.49 9.51
CA TYR A 25 -0.65 -3.77 8.10
C TYR A 25 -1.59 -4.82 7.50
N ASN A 26 -2.49 -5.39 8.29
CA ASN A 26 -3.55 -6.25 7.80
C ASN A 26 -4.80 -6.09 8.68
N GLY A 27 -5.87 -5.56 8.12
CA GLY A 27 -7.12 -5.30 8.84
C GLY A 27 -7.98 -6.54 9.12
N PHE A 28 -7.67 -7.69 8.51
CA PHE A 28 -8.44 -8.93 8.62
C PHE A 28 -9.96 -8.72 8.46
N PHE A 29 -10.37 -8.14 7.34
CA PHE A 29 -11.77 -7.91 6.96
C PHE A 29 -12.49 -9.23 6.58
N THR A 30 -12.35 -10.27 7.41
CA THR A 30 -12.92 -11.62 7.20
C THR A 30 -14.44 -11.59 7.02
N PRO A 31 -15.23 -10.77 7.75
CA PRO A 31 -16.67 -10.65 7.51
C PRO A 31 -17.01 -10.13 6.10
N ASP A 32 -16.10 -9.37 5.49
CA ASP A 32 -16.24 -8.81 4.14
C ASP A 32 -15.62 -9.72 3.06
N GLY A 33 -15.21 -10.94 3.45
CA GLY A 33 -14.67 -11.95 2.55
C GLY A 33 -13.16 -11.87 2.32
N GLN A 34 -12.40 -11.16 3.15
CA GLN A 34 -10.93 -11.16 3.05
C GLN A 34 -10.36 -12.58 3.27
N THR A 35 -9.49 -13.02 2.37
CA THR A 35 -8.72 -14.27 2.48
C THR A 35 -7.25 -14.01 2.82
N THR A 36 -6.76 -12.80 2.57
CA THR A 36 -5.34 -12.44 2.72
C THR A 36 -4.81 -12.68 4.12
N GLN A 37 -3.70 -13.41 4.19
CA GLN A 37 -2.92 -13.70 5.38
C GLN A 37 -1.60 -12.92 5.37
N GLY A 38 -0.99 -12.75 6.54
CA GLY A 38 0.27 -12.02 6.72
C GLY A 38 0.06 -10.58 7.19
N GLY A 39 0.97 -9.67 6.83
CA GLY A 39 1.00 -8.30 7.36
C GLY A 39 1.94 -8.14 8.55
N GLU A 40 1.83 -9.01 9.57
CA GLU A 40 2.69 -9.00 10.75
C GLU A 40 3.03 -10.42 11.26
N PRO A 41 4.22 -10.59 11.89
CA PRO A 41 5.33 -9.64 11.91
C PRO A 41 5.95 -9.49 10.50
N PRO A 42 6.59 -8.34 10.19
CA PRO A 42 7.33 -8.18 8.94
C PRO A 42 8.39 -9.28 8.78
N LEU A 43 8.58 -9.75 7.55
CA LEU A 43 9.56 -10.77 7.21
C LEU A 43 10.94 -10.12 7.04
N THR A 44 11.96 -10.66 7.71
CA THR A 44 13.34 -10.27 7.44
C THR A 44 13.83 -10.88 6.14
N LEU A 45 14.19 -10.02 5.18
CA LEU A 45 14.77 -10.40 3.90
C LEU A 45 16.14 -9.70 3.76
N GLY A 46 17.22 -10.47 3.91
CA GLY A 46 18.56 -9.90 3.96
C GLY A 46 18.74 -8.98 5.18
N SER A 47 19.03 -7.70 4.95
CA SER A 47 19.22 -6.70 6.01
C SER A 47 17.98 -5.84 6.28
N GLY A 48 16.89 -6.01 5.52
CA GLY A 48 15.69 -5.19 5.62
C GLY A 48 14.46 -5.99 6.04
N GLN A 49 13.37 -5.28 6.28
CA GLN A 49 12.06 -5.85 6.57
C GLN A 49 11.11 -5.64 5.39
N VAL A 50 10.29 -6.64 5.10
CA VAL A 50 9.22 -6.53 4.11
C VAL A 50 7.91 -7.01 4.70
N ILE A 51 6.81 -6.46 4.24
CA ILE A 51 5.48 -6.99 4.55
C ILE A 51 5.23 -8.16 3.59
N ASN A 52 4.88 -9.32 4.14
CA ASN A 52 4.52 -10.50 3.35
C ASN A 52 3.01 -10.72 3.39
N TYR A 53 2.40 -10.86 2.21
CA TYR A 53 1.00 -11.26 2.05
C TYR A 53 0.88 -12.54 1.23
N THR A 54 -0.01 -13.42 1.67
CA THR A 54 -0.34 -14.69 0.99
C THR A 54 -1.85 -14.85 0.93
N GLN A 55 -2.35 -15.68 0.00
CA GLN A 55 -3.80 -15.81 -0.26
C GLN A 55 -4.47 -14.45 -0.52
N LEU A 56 -3.74 -13.54 -1.17
CA LEU A 56 -4.18 -12.18 -1.42
C LEU A 56 -5.43 -12.17 -2.29
N ASN A 57 -6.51 -11.61 -1.73
CA ASN A 57 -7.64 -11.12 -2.50
C ASN A 57 -7.75 -9.59 -2.37
N PHE A 58 -7.74 -9.12 -1.14
CA PHE A 58 -7.55 -7.73 -0.78
C PHE A 58 -6.95 -7.62 0.63
N VAL A 59 -6.21 -6.56 0.93
CA VAL A 59 -5.73 -6.26 2.29
C VAL A 59 -5.61 -4.76 2.47
N GLY A 60 -5.94 -4.27 3.66
CA GLY A 60 -5.84 -2.86 4.02
C GLY A 60 -4.79 -2.61 5.10
N ILE A 61 -4.05 -1.53 4.93
CA ILE A 61 -3.18 -0.92 5.94
C ILE A 61 -3.95 0.23 6.58
N GLY A 62 -4.08 0.22 7.91
CA GLY A 62 -4.94 1.12 8.67
C GLY A 62 -4.18 2.23 9.41
N THR A 63 -4.62 3.46 9.25
CA THR A 63 -4.13 4.65 9.96
C THR A 63 -5.32 5.52 10.40
N PHE A 64 -6.23 5.03 11.24
CA PHE A 64 -7.42 5.82 11.60
C PHE A 64 -8.14 5.40 12.90
N LEU A 65 -7.84 4.23 13.46
CA LEU A 65 -8.55 3.70 14.63
C LEU A 65 -7.98 4.28 15.92
N ASN A 66 -6.72 3.99 16.22
CA ASN A 66 -6.03 4.41 17.44
C ASN A 66 -4.88 5.38 17.15
N VAL A 67 -4.60 5.61 15.86
CA VAL A 67 -3.61 6.58 15.38
C VAL A 67 -4.27 7.65 14.53
N SER A 68 -3.57 8.75 14.30
CA SER A 68 -4.07 9.83 13.43
C SER A 68 -4.07 9.39 11.98
N SER A 69 -5.11 9.79 11.25
CA SER A 69 -5.15 9.71 9.79
C SER A 69 -4.06 10.55 9.14
N ILE A 70 -3.67 10.14 7.94
CA ILE A 70 -2.61 10.80 7.19
C ILE A 70 -3.18 12.01 6.46
N ASP A 71 -2.60 13.17 6.74
CA ASP A 71 -2.79 14.38 5.92
C ASP A 71 -1.74 14.40 4.80
N ALA A 72 -2.15 13.93 3.63
CA ALA A 72 -1.38 13.94 2.40
C ALA A 72 -1.77 15.10 1.47
N SER A 73 -2.42 16.15 1.97
CA SER A 73 -2.91 17.28 1.15
C SER A 73 -1.79 18.01 0.39
N GLN A 74 -0.57 18.01 0.93
CA GLN A 74 0.62 18.61 0.31
C GLN A 74 1.47 17.61 -0.47
N MET A 75 1.09 16.33 -0.48
CA MET A 75 1.82 15.27 -1.17
C MET A 75 1.36 15.18 -2.62
N THR A 76 2.25 14.69 -3.46
CA THR A 76 2.03 14.57 -4.91
C THR A 76 1.86 13.12 -5.36
N HIS A 77 2.50 12.19 -4.67
CA HIS A 77 2.59 10.78 -5.07
C HIS A 77 2.48 9.85 -3.86
N LEU A 78 2.01 8.64 -4.13
CA LEU A 78 2.23 7.46 -3.30
C LEU A 78 3.37 6.65 -3.94
N HIS A 79 4.39 6.31 -3.14
CA HIS A 79 5.42 5.35 -3.51
C HIS A 79 5.15 4.01 -2.83
N VAL A 80 5.28 2.91 -3.58
CA VAL A 80 5.27 1.54 -3.04
C VAL A 80 6.22 0.67 -3.86
N ASP A 81 7.02 -0.15 -3.18
CA ASP A 81 7.75 -1.26 -3.80
C ASP A 81 6.94 -2.56 -3.67
N ILE A 82 6.70 -3.24 -4.78
CA ILE A 82 5.99 -4.54 -4.82
C ILE A 82 6.87 -5.58 -5.49
N ASN A 83 6.92 -6.78 -4.92
CA ASN A 83 7.49 -7.96 -5.55
C ASN A 83 6.46 -9.10 -5.58
N VAL A 84 6.05 -9.51 -6.77
CA VAL A 84 5.10 -10.60 -6.96
C VAL A 84 5.84 -11.93 -6.84
N GLN A 85 5.55 -12.69 -5.78
CA GLN A 85 6.26 -13.93 -5.41
C GLN A 85 5.72 -15.17 -6.15
N GLU A 86 5.29 -14.97 -7.39
CA GLU A 86 4.79 -16.00 -8.30
C GLU A 86 4.91 -15.51 -9.76
N ALA A 87 4.42 -16.31 -10.72
CA ALA A 87 4.38 -15.89 -12.11
C ALA A 87 3.29 -14.84 -12.32
N VAL A 88 3.64 -13.70 -12.93
CA VAL A 88 2.69 -12.71 -13.44
C VAL A 88 2.19 -13.17 -14.80
N GLU A 89 0.91 -13.43 -14.90
CA GLU A 89 0.21 -13.89 -16.11
C GLU A 89 -0.61 -12.75 -16.74
N SER A 90 -0.99 -12.93 -18.00
CA SER A 90 -1.83 -11.97 -18.71
C SER A 90 -3.18 -11.80 -18.01
N GLY A 91 -3.50 -10.56 -17.63
CA GLY A 91 -4.74 -10.21 -16.93
C GLY A 91 -4.60 -10.10 -15.41
N ASP A 92 -3.42 -10.41 -14.86
CA ASP A 92 -3.11 -10.15 -13.47
C ASP A 92 -3.07 -8.65 -13.17
N TYR A 93 -3.44 -8.29 -11.94
CA TYR A 93 -3.37 -6.91 -11.48
C TYR A 93 -3.26 -6.80 -9.97
N ILE A 94 -2.82 -5.62 -9.54
CA ILE A 94 -3.00 -5.12 -8.18
C ILE A 94 -3.62 -3.72 -8.30
N THR A 95 -4.79 -3.53 -7.69
CA THR A 95 -5.39 -2.21 -7.53
C THR A 95 -4.94 -1.62 -6.21
N LEU A 96 -4.36 -0.43 -6.26
CA LEU A 96 -4.13 0.41 -5.09
C LEU A 96 -5.39 1.27 -4.89
N GLN A 97 -5.96 1.24 -3.68
CA GLN A 97 -7.12 2.06 -3.36
C GLN A 97 -6.88 2.84 -2.06
N LEU A 98 -7.19 4.14 -2.09
CA LEU A 98 -7.09 5.04 -0.95
C LEU A 98 -8.48 5.42 -0.46
N LEU A 99 -8.69 5.41 0.85
CA LEU A 99 -9.93 5.92 1.48
C LEU A 99 -9.60 7.12 2.36
N ASN A 100 -10.36 8.19 2.20
CA ASN A 100 -10.30 9.40 3.01
C ASN A 100 -11.52 9.48 3.95
N SER A 101 -11.30 9.95 5.17
CA SER A 101 -12.34 10.14 6.19
C SER A 101 -13.10 8.85 6.54
N VAL A 102 -12.34 7.76 6.73
CA VAL A 102 -12.86 6.42 7.07
C VAL A 102 -13.80 6.51 8.28
N GLY A 103 -15.00 5.93 8.15
CA GLY A 103 -16.04 5.97 9.19
C GLY A 103 -16.79 7.30 9.35
N ASN A 104 -16.49 8.34 8.56
CA ASN A 104 -17.19 9.62 8.61
C ASN A 104 -17.19 10.36 7.26
N ASN A 105 -18.25 10.17 6.46
CA ASN A 105 -18.35 10.66 5.08
C ASN A 105 -17.18 10.16 4.20
N GLU A 106 -16.97 8.85 4.26
CA GLU A 106 -15.90 8.18 3.56
C GLU A 106 -15.96 8.40 2.04
N THR A 107 -14.80 8.63 1.44
CA THR A 107 -14.62 8.71 -0.01
C THR A 107 -13.42 7.88 -0.41
N SER A 108 -13.43 7.33 -1.63
CA SER A 108 -12.34 6.50 -2.11
C SER A 108 -11.99 6.80 -3.55
N GLY A 109 -10.76 6.43 -3.91
CA GLY A 109 -10.24 6.47 -5.26
C GLY A 109 -9.21 5.36 -5.45
N SER A 110 -8.99 4.94 -6.70
CA SER A 110 -8.14 3.79 -6.98
C SER A 110 -7.38 3.93 -8.30
N VAL A 111 -6.24 3.24 -8.35
CA VAL A 111 -5.42 3.07 -9.55
C VAL A 111 -5.14 1.58 -9.72
N ARG A 112 -5.37 1.05 -10.92
CA ARG A 112 -5.05 -0.34 -11.26
C ARG A 112 -3.66 -0.42 -11.86
N ILE A 113 -2.81 -1.27 -11.28
CA ILE A 113 -1.49 -1.64 -11.80
C ILE A 113 -1.66 -2.98 -12.51
N THR A 114 -1.43 -3.00 -13.81
CA THR A 114 -1.64 -4.19 -14.66
C THR A 114 -0.38 -5.04 -14.79
N ASP A 115 -0.53 -6.25 -15.33
CA ASP A 115 0.53 -7.23 -15.56
C ASP A 115 1.78 -6.65 -16.25
N ASN A 116 1.62 -5.72 -17.19
CA ASN A 116 2.73 -5.05 -17.89
C ASN A 116 3.59 -4.10 -17.01
N GLN A 117 3.11 -3.75 -15.81
CA GLN A 117 3.80 -2.94 -14.82
C GLN A 117 4.35 -3.78 -13.66
N LEU A 118 4.04 -5.07 -13.61
CA LEU A 118 4.48 -6.00 -12.58
C LEU A 118 5.53 -6.96 -13.15
N GLN A 119 6.31 -7.57 -12.27
CA GLN A 119 7.34 -8.54 -12.67
C GLN A 119 7.39 -9.71 -11.69
N SER A 120 7.45 -10.93 -12.24
CA SER A 120 7.59 -12.16 -11.48
C SER A 120 8.91 -12.20 -10.72
N ASN A 121 8.85 -12.36 -9.39
CA ASN A 121 9.98 -12.49 -8.48
C ASN A 121 10.99 -11.33 -8.57
N GLN A 122 10.57 -10.15 -8.99
CA GLN A 122 11.39 -8.95 -9.08
C GLN A 122 10.68 -7.78 -8.40
N TRP A 123 11.47 -6.87 -7.82
CA TRP A 123 10.94 -5.65 -7.23
C TRP A 123 10.60 -4.65 -8.33
N VAL A 124 9.40 -4.09 -8.24
CA VAL A 124 8.94 -2.96 -9.05
C VAL A 124 8.64 -1.81 -8.10
N SER A 125 9.27 -0.66 -8.32
CA SER A 125 8.97 0.59 -7.63
C SER A 125 7.89 1.35 -8.39
N LEU A 126 6.80 1.68 -7.70
CA LEU A 126 5.65 2.38 -8.25
C LEU A 126 5.54 3.76 -7.60
N ASP A 127 5.77 4.80 -8.39
CA ASP A 127 5.45 6.19 -8.05
C ASP A 127 4.11 6.56 -8.70
N VAL A 128 3.02 6.47 -7.92
CA VAL A 128 1.66 6.70 -8.42
C VAL A 128 1.23 8.14 -8.09
N PRO A 129 0.95 9.00 -9.09
CA PRO A 129 0.42 10.33 -8.83
C PRO A 129 -0.89 10.24 -8.05
N LEU A 130 -1.01 10.99 -6.96
CA LEU A 130 -2.22 10.95 -6.12
C LEU A 130 -3.47 11.43 -6.88
N ASN A 131 -3.28 12.24 -7.93
CA ASN A 131 -4.36 12.68 -8.81
C ASN A 131 -4.98 11.55 -9.65
N ASP A 132 -4.23 10.49 -9.93
CA ASP A 132 -4.71 9.38 -10.77
C ASP A 132 -5.73 8.52 -10.03
N PHE A 133 -5.74 8.55 -8.68
CA PHE A 133 -6.73 7.86 -7.87
C PHE A 133 -8.15 8.42 -8.06
N GLY A 134 -8.31 9.64 -8.59
CA GLY A 134 -9.62 10.30 -8.66
C GLY A 134 -10.19 10.68 -7.29
N LEU A 135 -9.37 10.65 -6.24
CA LEU A 135 -9.75 11.02 -4.87
C LEU A 135 -9.51 12.51 -4.63
N ALA A 136 -10.59 13.25 -4.38
CA ALA A 136 -10.58 14.71 -4.27
C ALA A 136 -9.91 15.21 -2.97
N ASN A 137 -10.25 14.62 -1.83
CA ASN A 137 -9.72 15.00 -0.51
C ASN A 137 -8.75 13.94 0.00
N ARG A 138 -7.62 14.38 0.54
CA ARG A 138 -6.51 13.52 1.00
C ARG A 138 -5.95 13.97 2.35
N ASP A 139 -6.74 14.74 3.10
CA ASP A 139 -6.38 15.33 4.39
C ASP A 139 -6.55 14.35 5.56
N LYS A 140 -7.24 13.23 5.33
CA LYS A 140 -7.56 12.21 6.34
C LYS A 140 -7.54 10.81 5.72
N LEU A 141 -6.46 10.45 5.03
CA LEU A 141 -6.29 9.10 4.49
C LEU A 141 -6.21 8.11 5.66
N GLY A 142 -7.14 7.16 5.69
CA GLY A 142 -7.27 6.17 6.76
C GLY A 142 -6.95 4.75 6.34
N LEU A 143 -7.13 4.42 5.06
CA LEU A 143 -6.84 3.09 4.53
C LEU A 143 -6.11 3.19 3.18
N LEU A 144 -5.08 2.36 3.03
CA LEU A 144 -4.48 1.98 1.76
C LEU A 144 -4.75 0.48 1.53
N PHE A 145 -5.42 0.16 0.44
CA PHE A 145 -5.69 -1.21 0.04
C PHE A 145 -4.82 -1.68 -1.12
N PHE A 146 -4.44 -2.95 -1.07
CA PHE A 146 -3.95 -3.75 -2.19
C PHE A 146 -5.02 -4.77 -2.55
N ILE A 147 -5.52 -4.76 -3.78
CA ILE A 147 -6.64 -5.62 -4.23
C ILE A 147 -6.24 -6.35 -5.51
N SER A 148 -6.25 -7.68 -5.50
CA SER A 148 -5.94 -8.51 -6.67
C SER A 148 -7.12 -9.36 -7.15
N ASP A 149 -8.18 -9.48 -6.33
CA ASP A 149 -9.29 -10.42 -6.54
C ASP A 149 -8.83 -11.86 -6.83
N ASN A 150 -7.73 -12.28 -6.20
CA ASN A 150 -7.07 -13.58 -6.34
C ASN A 150 -6.38 -13.85 -7.68
N THR A 151 -6.18 -12.85 -8.54
CA THR A 151 -5.31 -13.01 -9.73
C THR A 151 -3.86 -13.18 -9.31
N ILE A 152 -3.40 -12.34 -8.38
CA ILE A 152 -2.14 -12.45 -7.64
C ILE A 152 -2.44 -12.79 -6.18
N SER A 153 -1.85 -13.87 -5.68
CA SER A 153 -2.00 -14.42 -4.33
C SER A 153 -0.83 -14.13 -3.41
N ASN A 154 0.40 -13.96 -3.92
CA ASN A 154 1.61 -13.87 -3.10
C ASN A 154 2.44 -12.64 -3.46
N ILE A 155 2.59 -11.70 -2.51
CA ILE A 155 3.39 -10.49 -2.71
C ILE A 155 4.24 -10.15 -1.48
N TYR A 156 5.41 -9.58 -1.74
CA TYR A 156 6.11 -8.74 -0.77
C TYR A 156 5.85 -7.27 -1.08
N VAL A 157 5.72 -6.47 -0.03
CA VAL A 157 5.55 -5.02 -0.10
C VAL A 157 6.57 -4.35 0.81
N ASP A 158 7.20 -3.28 0.31
CA ASP A 158 8.15 -2.48 1.07
C ASP A 158 8.06 -1.00 0.64
N ASN A 159 8.73 -0.11 1.38
CA ASN A 159 8.89 1.31 1.08
C ASN A 159 7.57 2.01 0.72
N ILE A 160 6.57 1.89 1.60
CA ILE A 160 5.27 2.55 1.46
C ILE A 160 5.39 3.96 2.05
N TYR A 161 5.30 4.99 1.21
CA TYR A 161 5.32 6.37 1.68
C TYR A 161 4.64 7.35 0.72
N TYR A 162 4.10 8.43 1.25
CA TYR A 162 3.65 9.56 0.45
C TYR A 162 4.77 10.59 0.36
N TYR A 163 4.92 11.27 -0.77
CA TYR A 163 5.93 12.34 -0.89
C TYR A 163 5.49 13.51 -1.76
N LYS A 164 6.17 14.64 -1.58
CA LYS A 164 6.10 15.81 -2.46
C LYS A 164 7.37 15.93 -3.30
N GLU A 165 7.17 16.16 -4.59
CA GLU A 165 8.23 16.48 -5.56
C GLU A 165 8.60 17.97 -5.51
#